data_AF-A0A166EB55-F1
#
_entry.id   AF-A0A166EB55-F1
#
_cell.length_a   1.000
_cell.length_b   1.000
_cell.length_c   1.000
_cell.angle_alpha   90.00
_cell.angle_beta   90.00
_cell.angle_gamma   90.00
#
_symmetry.space_group_name_H-M   'P 1'
#
loop_
_entity.id
_entity.type
_entity.pdbx_description
1 polymer ?
#
loop_
_entity_poly.entity_id
_entity_poly.type
_entity_poly.pdbx_seq_one_letter_code
_entity_poly.pdbx_strand_id
1 'polypeptide(L)'
;YPSSIVPFLKTHSRPFTTSLSSERSRLSATASEALSAIASGLGPDFEPLVQIYFPPLLQLCARPNKVFVSRAKQAIHVIIEQTQLPALLRPLCDVLKDKSVALRLIALEGVLACVNSLSPPELEKEARALAIEGAIRNTATDAAADVRKVARLVFDAYCVLLPDRVPTCVVSLYYITFGVD
;
A
#
# COMPACT_ATOMS: atom_id res chain seq x y z
N TYR A 1 -10.63 -23.40 9.43
CA TYR A 1 -9.53 -22.75 10.19
C TYR A 1 -9.64 -21.22 10.19
N PRO A 2 -9.90 -20.52 9.06
CA PRO A 2 -9.99 -19.05 9.02
C PRO A 2 -11.05 -18.43 9.95
N SER A 3 -12.17 -19.13 10.15
CA SER A 3 -13.33 -18.66 10.92
C SER A 3 -13.06 -18.40 12.41
N SER A 4 -12.05 -19.02 13.01
CA SER A 4 -11.68 -18.79 14.42
C SER A 4 -10.50 -17.82 14.57
N ILE A 5 -9.57 -17.81 13.62
CA ILE A 5 -8.35 -16.99 13.70
C ILE A 5 -8.63 -15.50 13.44
N VAL A 6 -9.52 -15.15 12.51
CA VAL A 6 -9.85 -13.75 12.23
C VAL A 6 -10.47 -13.06 13.47
N PRO A 7 -11.51 -13.62 14.13
CA PRO A 7 -12.03 -13.06 15.38
C PRO A 7 -10.96 -12.97 16.47
N PHE A 8 -10.14 -14.02 16.63
CA PHE A 8 -9.04 -14.02 17.60
C PHE A 8 -8.07 -12.85 17.37
N LEU A 9 -7.64 -12.65 16.13
CA LEU A 9 -6.74 -11.54 15.76
C LEU A 9 -7.40 -10.18 15.95
N LYS A 10 -8.70 -10.03 15.71
CA LYS A 10 -9.41 -8.78 16.00
C LYS A 10 -9.40 -8.45 17.49
N THR A 11 -9.73 -9.43 18.33
CA THR A 11 -9.74 -9.29 19.80
C THR A 11 -8.35 -8.94 20.37
N HIS A 12 -7.28 -9.48 19.77
CA HIS A 12 -5.89 -9.27 20.24
C HIS A 12 -5.11 -8.22 19.42
N SER A 13 -5.80 -7.35 18.69
CA SER A 13 -5.19 -6.35 17.81
C SER A 13 -4.27 -5.36 18.52
N ARG A 14 -4.67 -4.87 19.70
CA ARG A 14 -3.89 -3.90 20.48
C ARG A 14 -2.52 -4.44 20.93
N PRO A 15 -2.41 -5.59 21.62
CA PRO A 15 -1.10 -6.11 22.00
C PRO A 15 -0.24 -6.49 20.78
N PHE A 16 -0.85 -6.96 19.69
CA PHE A 16 -0.12 -7.29 18.47
C PHE A 16 0.47 -6.04 17.80
N THR A 17 -0.33 -4.99 17.59
CA THR A 17 0.14 -3.71 17.01
C THR A 17 1.17 -3.01 17.90
N THR A 18 1.06 -3.14 19.22
CA THR A 18 2.09 -2.66 20.17
C THR A 18 3.40 -3.44 20.02
N SER A 19 3.32 -4.76 19.77
CA SER A 19 4.51 -5.59 19.53
C SER A 19 5.16 -5.23 18.20
N LEU A 20 4.37 -5.01 17.15
CA LEU A 20 4.82 -4.57 15.82
C LEU A 20 5.60 -3.24 15.89
N SER A 21 5.17 -2.31 16.74
CA SER A 21 5.79 -0.98 16.91
C SER A 21 6.85 -0.91 18.01
N SER A 22 7.20 -2.03 18.64
CA SER A 22 8.13 -2.06 19.76
C SER A 22 9.56 -1.68 19.36
N GLU A 23 10.21 -0.82 20.15
CA GLU A 23 11.66 -0.52 20.00
C GLU A 23 12.56 -1.75 20.21
N ARG A 24 12.03 -2.80 20.84
CA ARG A 24 12.73 -4.08 20.99
C ARG A 24 12.78 -4.78 19.64
N SER A 25 13.87 -4.61 18.90
CA SER A 25 14.01 -5.09 17.51
C SER A 25 13.66 -6.56 17.28
N ARG A 26 13.85 -7.44 18.27
CA ARG A 26 13.47 -8.86 18.12
C ARG A 26 11.95 -9.05 18.19
N LEU A 27 11.28 -8.35 19.11
CA LEU A 27 9.83 -8.43 19.27
C LEU A 27 9.11 -7.86 18.05
N SER A 28 9.54 -6.70 17.56
CA SER A 28 8.97 -6.10 16.36
C SER A 28 9.21 -6.95 15.11
N ALA A 29 10.40 -7.53 14.96
CA ALA A 29 10.70 -8.46 13.86
C ALA A 29 9.78 -9.68 13.88
N THR A 30 9.66 -10.36 15.03
CA THR A 30 8.78 -11.54 15.16
C THR A 30 7.31 -11.17 14.92
N ALA A 31 6.86 -10.00 15.37
CA ALA A 31 5.49 -9.54 15.11
C ALA A 31 5.24 -9.26 13.61
N SER A 32 6.21 -8.67 12.90
CA SER A 32 6.11 -8.45 11.44
C SER A 32 6.11 -9.77 10.67
N GLU A 33 7.00 -10.69 11.01
CA GLU A 33 7.06 -12.03 10.41
C GLU A 33 5.77 -12.82 10.64
N ALA A 34 5.22 -12.76 11.86
CA ALA A 34 3.95 -13.38 12.18
C ALA A 34 2.80 -12.78 11.35
N LEU A 35 2.76 -11.46 11.15
CA LEU A 35 1.74 -10.82 10.32
C LEU A 35 1.83 -11.26 8.85
N SER A 36 3.05 -11.36 8.31
CA SER A 36 3.30 -11.88 6.97
C SER A 36 2.85 -13.35 6.83
N ALA A 37 3.15 -14.19 7.82
CA ALA A 37 2.71 -15.59 7.84
C ALA A 37 1.17 -15.71 7.93
N ILE A 38 0.53 -14.87 8.75
CA ILE A 38 -0.93 -14.79 8.85
C ILE A 38 -1.55 -14.39 7.51
N ALA A 39 -1.02 -13.35 6.87
CA ALA A 39 -1.52 -12.91 5.56
C ALA A 39 -1.35 -13.99 4.50
N SER A 40 -0.22 -14.69 4.50
CA SER A 40 0.05 -15.82 3.60
C SER A 40 -0.90 -17.00 3.84
N GLY A 41 -1.21 -17.31 5.10
CA GLY A 41 -2.09 -18.41 5.47
C GLY A 41 -3.58 -18.12 5.27
N LEU A 42 -3.99 -16.84 5.35
CA LEU A 42 -5.38 -16.42 5.16
C LEU A 42 -5.70 -16.03 3.72
N GLY A 43 -4.73 -15.52 2.96
CA GLY A 43 -4.96 -14.98 1.63
C GLY A 43 -6.12 -13.95 1.64
N PRO A 44 -7.15 -14.12 0.80
CA PRO A 44 -8.30 -13.21 0.77
C PRO A 44 -9.06 -13.06 2.11
N ASP A 45 -9.06 -14.09 2.98
CA ASP A 45 -9.73 -14.03 4.29
C ASP A 45 -9.06 -13.03 5.26
N PHE A 46 -7.92 -12.44 4.87
CA PHE A 46 -7.25 -11.37 5.59
C PHE A 46 -8.00 -10.03 5.51
N GLU A 47 -8.93 -9.83 4.58
CA GLU A 47 -9.63 -8.55 4.35
C GLU A 47 -10.18 -7.87 5.62
N PRO A 48 -10.83 -8.59 6.56
CA PRO A 48 -11.37 -7.98 7.77
C PRO A 48 -10.29 -7.45 8.74
N LEU A 49 -9.02 -7.76 8.49
CA LEU A 49 -7.86 -7.39 9.30
C LEU A 49 -7.05 -6.24 8.69
N VAL A 50 -7.30 -5.88 7.42
CA VAL A 50 -6.57 -4.83 6.68
C VAL A 50 -6.59 -3.51 7.45
N GLN A 51 -7.78 -3.02 7.83
CA GLN A 51 -7.93 -1.72 8.51
C GLN A 51 -7.29 -1.70 9.91
N ILE A 52 -7.04 -2.88 10.50
CA ILE A 52 -6.50 -3.02 11.85
C ILE A 52 -4.97 -3.01 11.82
N TYR A 53 -4.37 -3.78 10.90
CA TYR A 53 -2.92 -4.03 10.93
C TYR A 53 -2.13 -3.30 9.85
N PHE A 54 -2.77 -2.99 8.71
CA PHE A 54 -2.04 -2.44 7.58
C PHE A 54 -1.65 -0.96 7.78
N PRO A 55 -2.53 -0.07 8.30
CA PRO A 55 -2.12 1.31 8.58
C PRO A 55 -1.00 1.41 9.64
N PRO A 56 -1.04 0.69 10.79
CA PRO A 56 0.08 0.67 11.73
C PRO A 56 1.38 0.16 11.10
N LEU A 57 1.32 -0.86 10.24
CA LEU A 57 2.48 -1.38 9.52
C LEU A 57 3.09 -0.32 8.57
N LEU A 58 2.25 0.41 7.83
CA LEU A 58 2.69 1.52 6.99
C LEU A 58 3.39 2.61 7.81
N GLN A 59 2.85 2.98 8.98
CA GLN A 59 3.46 4.01 9.83
C GLN A 59 4.86 3.63 10.32
N LEU A 60 5.22 2.35 10.38
CA LEU A 60 6.60 1.94 10.68
C LEU A 60 7.59 2.34 9.58
N CYS A 61 7.12 2.51 8.35
CA CYS A 61 7.97 2.96 7.23
C CYS A 61 8.33 4.45 7.32
N ALA A 62 7.66 5.23 8.16
CA ALA A 62 8.03 6.63 8.44
C ALA A 62 9.12 6.77 9.51
N ARG A 63 9.54 5.68 10.16
CA ARG A 63 10.51 5.70 11.26
C ARG A 63 11.94 5.87 10.72
N PRO A 64 12.85 6.52 11.46
CA PRO A 64 14.22 6.74 11.00
C PRO A 64 15.07 5.45 10.96
N ASN A 65 14.64 4.39 11.65
CA ASN A 65 15.40 3.14 11.74
C ASN A 65 15.22 2.28 10.48
N LYS A 66 16.24 2.28 9.62
CA LYS A 66 16.27 1.53 8.35
C LYS A 66 15.93 0.04 8.50
N VAL A 67 16.28 -0.58 9.62
CA VAL A 67 16.01 -2.01 9.81
C VAL A 67 14.52 -2.27 10.03
N PHE A 68 13.84 -1.39 10.75
CA PHE A 68 12.38 -1.47 10.93
C PHE A 68 11.66 -1.18 9.62
N VAL A 69 12.10 -0.14 8.90
CA VAL A 69 11.53 0.24 7.60
C VAL A 69 11.67 -0.91 6.60
N SER A 70 12.84 -1.54 6.51
CA SER A 70 13.09 -2.67 5.60
C SER A 70 12.16 -3.85 5.89
N ARG A 71 11.94 -4.18 7.17
CA ARG A 71 11.06 -5.28 7.57
C ARG A 71 9.59 -4.96 7.31
N ALA A 72 9.17 -3.73 7.63
CA ALA A 72 7.81 -3.28 7.37
C ALA A 72 7.50 -3.29 5.86
N LYS A 73 8.43 -2.80 5.03
CA LYS A 73 8.34 -2.89 3.57
C LYS A 73 8.17 -4.34 3.11
N GLN A 74 9.03 -5.26 3.58
CA GLN A 74 8.92 -6.67 3.22
C GLN A 74 7.57 -7.26 3.60
N ALA A 75 7.07 -6.96 4.81
CA ALA A 75 5.77 -7.44 5.25
C ALA A 75 4.62 -6.87 4.41
N ILE A 76 4.69 -5.60 4.01
CA ILE A 76 3.71 -4.97 3.10
C ILE A 76 3.67 -5.70 1.76
N HIS A 77 4.83 -5.98 1.14
CA HIS A 77 4.89 -6.71 -0.13
C HIS A 77 4.26 -8.10 -0.01
N VAL A 78 4.61 -8.85 1.04
CA VAL A 78 4.02 -10.18 1.28
C VAL A 78 2.50 -10.09 1.45
N ILE A 79 1.99 -9.12 2.21
CA ILE A 79 0.54 -8.94 2.39
C ILE A 79 -0.14 -8.68 1.04
N ILE A 80 0.41 -7.79 0.22
CA ILE A 80 -0.16 -7.47 -1.10
C ILE A 80 -0.17 -8.70 -2.01
N GLU A 81 0.98 -9.37 -2.15
CA GLU A 81 1.14 -10.50 -3.06
C GLU A 81 0.30 -11.71 -2.67
N GLN A 82 0.20 -12.01 -1.37
CA GLN A 82 -0.47 -13.21 -0.89
C GLN A 82 -1.97 -13.04 -0.72
N THR A 83 -2.44 -11.81 -0.43
CA THR A 83 -3.87 -11.56 -0.20
C THR A 83 -4.58 -11.03 -1.44
N GLN A 84 -3.86 -10.29 -2.30
CA GLN A 84 -4.39 -9.69 -3.53
C GLN A 84 -5.70 -8.91 -3.27
N LEU A 85 -5.73 -8.17 -2.17
CA LEU A 85 -6.93 -7.46 -1.73
C LEU A 85 -6.98 -6.02 -2.25
N PRO A 86 -8.03 -5.62 -2.99
CA PRO A 86 -8.22 -4.23 -3.41
C PRO A 86 -8.35 -3.25 -2.22
N ALA A 87 -8.79 -3.74 -1.05
CA ALA A 87 -8.90 -2.95 0.17
C ALA A 87 -7.57 -2.37 0.65
N LEU A 88 -6.42 -2.87 0.17
CA LEU A 88 -5.09 -2.37 0.48
C LEU A 88 -4.76 -1.05 -0.25
N LEU A 89 -5.40 -0.77 -1.39
CA LEU A 89 -5.12 0.44 -2.18
C LEU A 89 -5.38 1.71 -1.38
N ARG A 90 -6.50 1.79 -0.67
CA ARG A 90 -6.89 3.01 0.05
C ARG A 90 -5.85 3.46 1.10
N PRO A 91 -5.45 2.62 2.07
CA PRO A 91 -4.45 3.02 3.06
C PRO A 91 -3.08 3.34 2.45
N LEU A 92 -2.71 2.72 1.32
CA LEU A 92 -1.51 3.12 0.56
C LEU A 92 -1.64 4.52 0.00
N CYS A 93 -2.77 4.83 -0.67
CA CYS A 93 -3.01 6.13 -1.27
C CYS A 93 -3.10 7.26 -0.23
N ASP A 94 -3.66 6.99 0.95
CA ASP A 94 -3.86 7.98 2.01
C ASP A 94 -2.52 8.56 2.54
N VAL A 95 -1.42 7.81 2.45
CA VAL A 95 -0.09 8.26 2.93
C VAL A 95 0.80 8.85 1.84
N LEU A 96 0.34 8.95 0.58
CA LEU A 96 1.13 9.50 -0.54
C LEU A 96 1.37 11.01 -0.46
N LYS A 97 0.80 11.70 0.53
CA LYS A 97 1.09 13.11 0.83
C LYS A 97 1.85 13.31 2.13
N ASP A 98 2.32 12.23 2.76
CA ASP A 98 3.06 12.31 4.01
C ASP A 98 4.40 13.05 3.83
N LYS A 99 4.87 13.75 4.86
CA LYS A 99 6.15 14.45 4.84
C LYS A 99 7.35 13.52 4.64
N SER A 100 7.25 12.27 5.08
CA SER A 100 8.29 11.26 4.95
C SER A 100 8.39 10.75 3.51
N VAL A 101 9.49 11.11 2.83
CA VAL A 101 9.81 10.61 1.49
C VAL A 101 9.86 9.09 1.45
N ALA A 102 10.43 8.47 2.50
CA ALA A 102 10.53 7.01 2.60
C ALA A 102 9.15 6.34 2.66
N LEU A 103 8.21 6.91 3.44
CA LEU A 103 6.84 6.39 3.51
C LEU A 103 6.12 6.55 2.17
N ARG A 104 6.20 7.72 1.53
CA ARG A 104 5.59 7.94 0.21
C ARG A 104 6.13 6.97 -0.84
N LEU A 105 7.44 6.75 -0.86
CA LEU A 105 8.08 5.82 -1.79
C LEU A 105 7.58 4.38 -1.59
N ILE A 106 7.59 3.89 -0.34
CA ILE A 106 7.15 2.52 -0.02
C ILE A 106 5.66 2.33 -0.29
N ALA A 107 4.84 3.33 0.04
CA ALA A 107 3.42 3.28 -0.25
C ALA A 107 3.15 3.24 -1.76
N LEU A 108 3.89 4.01 -2.57
CA LEU A 108 3.74 4.01 -4.02
C LEU A 108 4.24 2.71 -4.67
N GLU A 109 5.34 2.13 -4.15
CA GLU A 109 5.76 0.77 -4.52
C GLU A 109 4.69 -0.27 -4.18
N GLY A 110 4.00 -0.10 -3.05
CA GLY A 110 2.83 -0.90 -2.69
C GLY A 110 1.67 -0.71 -3.67
N VAL A 111 1.36 0.52 -4.10
CA VAL A 111 0.34 0.77 -5.13
C VAL A 111 0.71 0.06 -6.42
N LEU A 112 1.96 0.15 -6.88
CA LEU A 112 2.44 -0.58 -8.04
C LEU A 112 2.26 -2.09 -7.89
N ALA A 113 2.60 -2.64 -6.73
CA ALA A 113 2.40 -4.06 -6.45
C ALA A 113 0.92 -4.46 -6.54
N CYS A 114 0.01 -3.65 -5.96
CA CYS A 114 -1.43 -3.87 -6.10
C CYS A 114 -1.89 -3.83 -7.56
N VAL A 115 -1.45 -2.84 -8.34
CA VAL A 115 -1.81 -2.72 -9.76
C VAL A 115 -1.35 -3.96 -10.54
N ASN A 116 -0.16 -4.48 -10.24
CA ASN A 116 0.39 -5.67 -10.92
C ASN A 116 -0.22 -7.00 -10.43
N SER A 117 -0.74 -7.07 -9.21
CA SER A 117 -1.25 -8.31 -8.62
C SER A 117 -2.78 -8.48 -8.74
N LEU A 118 -3.52 -7.38 -8.82
CA LEU A 118 -4.98 -7.40 -8.86
C LEU A 118 -5.49 -7.71 -10.27
N SER A 119 -6.65 -8.36 -10.35
CA SER A 119 -7.27 -8.67 -11.65
C SER A 119 -7.83 -7.40 -12.31
N PRO A 120 -7.79 -7.29 -13.66
CA PRO A 120 -8.30 -6.11 -14.37
C PRO A 120 -9.76 -5.75 -14.02
N PRO A 121 -10.72 -6.69 -13.94
CA PRO A 121 -12.10 -6.36 -13.57
C PRO A 121 -12.24 -5.76 -12.17
N GLU A 122 -11.35 -6.14 -11.25
CA GLU A 122 -11.33 -5.52 -9.92
C GLU A 122 -10.78 -4.09 -10.00
N LEU A 123 -9.79 -3.80 -10.85
CA LEU A 123 -9.22 -2.46 -11.00
C LEU A 123 -10.14 -1.49 -11.75
N GLU A 124 -10.95 -1.99 -12.69
CA GLU A 124 -11.90 -1.20 -13.48
C GLU A 124 -13.01 -0.55 -12.66
N LYS A 125 -13.31 -1.07 -11.46
CA LYS A 125 -14.33 -0.46 -10.59
C LYS A 125 -13.94 0.98 -10.27
N GLU A 126 -14.87 1.89 -10.51
CA GLU A 126 -14.66 3.35 -10.49
C GLU A 126 -13.84 3.83 -9.28
N ALA A 127 -14.23 3.43 -8.07
CA ALA A 127 -13.54 3.86 -6.84
C ALA A 127 -12.06 3.46 -6.79
N ARG A 128 -11.67 2.34 -7.40
CA ARG A 128 -10.30 1.82 -7.39
C ARG A 128 -9.47 2.44 -8.50
N ALA A 129 -10.05 2.57 -9.69
CA ALA A 129 -9.42 3.32 -10.78
C ALA A 129 -9.11 4.76 -10.35
N LEU A 130 -10.08 5.45 -9.72
CA LEU A 130 -9.88 6.80 -9.18
C LEU A 130 -8.82 6.85 -8.06
N ALA A 131 -8.69 5.81 -7.25
CA ALA A 131 -7.64 5.74 -6.23
C ALA A 131 -6.24 5.66 -6.86
N ILE A 132 -6.09 4.88 -7.94
CA ILE A 132 -4.83 4.76 -8.69
C ILE A 132 -4.52 6.04 -9.45
N GLU A 133 -5.49 6.63 -10.15
CA GLU A 133 -5.35 7.92 -10.81
C GLU A 133 -4.98 9.03 -9.83
N GLY A 134 -5.59 9.03 -8.64
CA GLY A 134 -5.24 9.92 -7.55
C GLY A 134 -3.81 9.71 -7.04
N ALA A 135 -3.34 8.46 -6.96
CA ALA A 135 -1.97 8.15 -6.58
C ALA A 135 -0.96 8.68 -7.61
N ILE A 136 -1.20 8.42 -8.91
CA ILE A 136 -0.39 8.93 -10.01
C ILE A 136 -0.35 10.45 -9.97
N ARG A 137 -1.52 11.09 -9.85
CA ARG A 137 -1.65 12.54 -9.75
C ARG A 137 -0.84 13.15 -8.61
N ASN A 138 -0.95 12.58 -7.42
CA ASN A 138 -0.28 13.10 -6.23
C ASN A 138 1.24 12.94 -6.29
N THR A 139 1.76 12.02 -7.10
CA THR A 139 3.18 11.63 -7.08
C THR A 139 3.93 11.94 -8.38
N ALA A 140 3.23 12.30 -9.46
CA ALA A 140 3.82 12.66 -10.75
C ALA A 140 4.79 13.85 -10.63
N THR A 141 4.46 14.83 -9.79
CA THR A 141 5.25 16.04 -9.53
C THR A 141 5.90 16.03 -8.15
N ASP A 142 6.03 14.86 -7.49
CA ASP A 142 6.65 14.76 -6.17
C ASP A 142 8.04 15.38 -6.16
N ALA A 143 8.43 16.07 -5.08
CA ALA A 143 9.76 16.68 -4.96
C ALA A 143 10.91 15.66 -5.08
N ALA A 144 10.71 14.42 -4.59
CA ALA A 144 11.70 13.36 -4.64
C ALA A 144 11.71 12.63 -5.98
N ALA A 145 12.88 12.59 -6.63
CA ALA A 145 13.04 11.99 -7.96
C ALA A 145 12.70 10.48 -7.98
N ASP A 146 13.00 9.75 -6.91
CA ASP A 146 12.70 8.32 -6.84
C ASP A 146 11.20 8.03 -6.72
N VAL A 147 10.44 8.89 -6.00
CA VAL A 147 8.98 8.80 -5.98
C VAL A 147 8.42 9.02 -7.38
N ARG A 148 8.90 10.03 -8.11
CA ARG A 148 8.50 10.26 -9.51
C ARG A 148 8.85 9.10 -10.43
N LYS A 149 9.96 8.38 -10.20
CA LYS A 149 10.32 7.18 -10.97
C LYS A 149 9.30 6.08 -10.78
N VAL A 150 8.91 5.78 -9.55
CA VAL A 150 7.90 4.75 -9.26
C VAL A 150 6.52 5.19 -9.76
N ALA A 151 6.18 6.48 -9.67
CA ALA A 151 4.92 7.02 -10.21
C ALA A 151 4.76 6.73 -11.70
N ARG A 152 5.86 6.83 -12.48
CA ARG A 152 5.86 6.47 -13.90
C ARG A 152 5.58 4.98 -14.11
N LEU A 153 6.20 4.10 -13.32
CA LEU A 153 5.92 2.66 -13.39
C LEU A 153 4.46 2.33 -13.08
N VAL A 154 3.86 3.03 -12.11
CA VAL A 154 2.42 2.89 -11.81
C VAL A 154 1.57 3.33 -12.99
N PHE A 155 1.91 4.46 -13.61
CA PHE A 155 1.21 4.96 -14.79
C PHE A 155 1.35 4.00 -15.99
N ASP A 156 2.54 3.48 -16.25
CA ASP A 156 2.79 2.53 -17.33
C ASP A 156 1.94 1.25 -17.15
N ALA A 157 1.91 0.70 -15.92
CA ALA A 157 1.07 -0.45 -15.60
C ALA A 157 -0.43 -0.13 -15.73
N TYR A 158 -0.85 1.06 -15.29
CA TYR A 158 -2.22 1.55 -15.44
C TYR A 158 -2.63 1.67 -16.92
N CYS A 159 -1.75 2.14 -17.81
CA CYS A 159 -2.04 2.25 -19.23
C CYS A 159 -2.31 0.88 -19.89
N VAL A 160 -1.61 -0.16 -19.44
CA VAL A 160 -1.82 -1.53 -19.93
C VAL A 160 -3.13 -2.10 -19.43
N LEU A 161 -3.48 -1.86 -18.16
CA LEU A 161 -4.61 -2.49 -17.49
C LEU A 161 -5.94 -1.75 -17.67
N LEU A 162 -5.90 -0.42 -17.84
CA LEU A 162 -7.08 0.45 -17.93
C LEU A 162 -6.97 1.43 -19.12
N PRO A 163 -6.77 0.93 -20.36
CA PRO A 163 -6.48 1.77 -21.53
C PRO A 163 -7.57 2.81 -21.80
N ASP A 164 -8.84 2.45 -21.61
CA ASP A 164 -10.00 3.31 -21.88
C ASP A 164 -10.06 4.55 -20.96
N ARG A 165 -9.39 4.50 -19.81
CA ARG A 165 -9.37 5.60 -18.82
C ARG A 165 -8.16 6.52 -18.98
N VAL A 166 -7.14 6.09 -19.74
CA VAL A 166 -5.90 6.85 -19.95
C VAL A 166 -6.14 8.26 -20.46
N PRO A 167 -7.02 8.53 -21.46
CA PRO A 167 -7.25 9.89 -21.94
C PRO A 167 -7.67 10.84 -20.83
N THR A 168 -8.61 10.42 -19.98
CA THR A 168 -9.12 11.22 -18.85
C THR A 168 -8.03 11.45 -17.80
N CYS A 169 -7.25 10.42 -17.47
CA CYS A 169 -6.15 10.51 -16.52
C CYS A 169 -5.07 11.50 -17.00
N VAL A 170 -4.67 11.39 -18.26
CA VAL A 170 -3.63 12.24 -18.87
C VAL A 170 -4.07 13.70 -18.92
N VAL A 171 -5.29 13.99 -19.35
CA VAL A 171 -5.84 15.36 -19.34
C VAL A 171 -5.73 15.95 -17.93
N SER A 172 -6.12 15.21 -16.90
CA SER A 172 -6.00 15.66 -15.51
C SER A 172 -4.54 15.95 -15.09
N LEU A 173 -3.56 15.19 -15.57
CA LEU A 173 -2.14 15.41 -15.28
C LEU A 173 -1.57 16.63 -16.00
N TYR A 174 -1.98 16.88 -17.24
CA TYR A 174 -1.58 18.06 -18.00
C TYR A 174 -1.99 19.35 -17.29
N TYR A 175 -3.23 19.43 -16.79
CA TYR A 175 -3.68 20.60 -16.02
C TYR A 175 -2.85 20.86 -14.75
N ILE A 176 -2.31 19.82 -14.12
CA ILE A 176 -1.53 19.95 -12.88
C ILE A 176 -0.08 20.34 -13.16
N THR A 177 0.45 19.89 -14.30
CA THR A 177 1.84 20.16 -14.69
C THR A 177 2.00 21.53 -15.36
N PHE A 178 0.98 22.02 -16.05
CA PHE A 178 1.03 23.26 -16.84
C PHE A 178 -0.01 24.30 -16.42
N GLY A 179 -0.58 24.19 -15.22
CA GLY A 179 -1.70 25.01 -14.74
C GLY A 179 -1.69 26.45 -15.23
N VAL A 180 -2.71 26.81 -16.01
CA VAL A 180 -3.24 28.17 -16.03
C VAL A 180 -4.10 28.24 -14.77
N ASP A 181 -3.70 29.11 -13.83
CA ASP A 181 -4.44 29.42 -12.61
C ASP A 181 -5.88 29.85 -12.88
#